data_AF-A0A0F9VC48-F1
#
_entry.id   AF-A0A0F9VC48-F1
#
_cell.length_a   1.000
_cell.length_b   1.000
_cell.length_c   1.000
_cell.angle_alpha   90.00
_cell.angle_beta   90.00
_cell.angle_gamma   90.00
#
_symmetry.space_group_name_H-M   'P 1'
#
loop_
_entity.id
_entity.type
_entity.pdbx_description
1 polymer ?
#
loop_
_entity_poly.entity_id
_entity_poly.type
_entity_poly.pdbx_seq_one_letter_code
_entity_poly.pdbx_strand_id
1 'polypeptide(L)' 'MGRSRYFITEPEKPHFLTCTVVEWLPLFTRPALVEILFDCWRYQQANQNLKLYGYVVLENHLHYVAQAPDLA' A
#
# COMPACT_ATOMS: atom_id res chain seq x y z
N MET A 1 6.35 -2.68 20.10
CA MET A 1 5.27 -1.67 20.25
C MET A 1 4.89 -1.14 18.87
N GLY A 2 3.86 -1.71 18.24
CA GLY A 2 3.30 -1.14 17.01
C GLY A 2 2.76 0.25 17.32
N ARG A 3 3.23 1.28 16.61
CA ARG A 3 2.77 2.66 16.83
C ARG A 3 1.33 2.75 16.35
N SER A 4 0.37 2.82 17.27
CA SER A 4 -1.04 3.14 17.04
C SER A 4 -1.27 4.59 16.58
N ARG A 5 -0.40 5.13 15.72
CA ARG A 5 -0.25 6.59 15.50
C ARG A 5 -0.71 7.09 14.13
N TYR A 6 -1.15 6.20 13.24
CA TYR A 6 -1.75 6.62 11.99
C TYR A 6 -3.26 6.48 12.13
N PHE A 7 -3.91 7.62 12.37
CA PHE A 7 -5.36 7.75 12.30
C PHE A 7 -5.67 8.59 11.06
N ILE A 8 -6.49 8.03 10.16
CA ILE A 8 -6.96 8.73 8.97
C ILE A 8 -8.11 9.63 9.39
N THR A 9 -7.87 10.95 9.42
CA THR A 9 -8.89 11.94 9.80
C THR A 9 -9.82 12.31 8.65
N GLU A 10 -9.37 12.14 7.40
CA GLU A 10 -10.09 12.55 6.20
C GLU A 10 -10.21 11.37 5.21
N PRO A 11 -10.97 10.30 5.52
CA PRO A 11 -11.01 9.07 4.70
C PRO A 11 -11.45 9.30 3.25
N GLU A 12 -12.15 10.40 3.00
CA GLU A 12 -12.60 10.84 1.68
C GLU A 12 -11.50 11.51 0.84
N LYS A 13 -10.27 11.64 1.35
CA LYS A 13 -9.13 12.22 0.64
C LYS A 13 -8.10 11.16 0.28
N PRO A 14 -7.32 11.36 -0.80
CA PRO A 14 -6.13 10.54 -1.05
C PRO A 14 -5.07 10.76 0.02
N HIS A 15 -4.43 9.69 0.45
CA HIS A 15 -3.32 9.70 1.41
C HIS A 15 -2.05 9.17 0.76
N PHE A 16 -0.91 9.70 1.20
CA PHE A 16 0.39 9.13 0.87
C PHE A 16 0.76 8.06 1.88
N LEU A 17 0.96 6.83 1.41
CA LEU A 17 1.29 5.67 2.21
C LEU A 17 2.74 5.26 1.96
N THR A 18 3.42 4.87 3.04
CA THR A 18 4.76 4.28 3.01
C THR A 18 4.73 2.95 3.73
N CYS A 19 5.08 1.88 3.04
CA CYS A 19 5.11 0.53 3.59
C CYS A 19 6.52 -0.04 3.43
N THR A 20 7.14 -0.41 4.54
CA THR A 20 8.49 -1.00 4.58
C THR A 20 8.38 -2.48 4.93
N VAL A 21 9.10 -3.32 4.20
CA VAL A 21 9.22 -4.74 4.53
C VAL A 21 9.93 -4.89 5.88
N VAL A 22 9.47 -5.82 6.71
CA VAL A 22 10.09 -6.12 8.01
C VAL A 22 11.58 -6.42 7.80
N GLU A 23 12.42 -5.85 8.68
CA GLU A 23 13.88 -5.96 8.61
C GLU A 23 14.51 -5.46 7.29
N TRP A 24 13.77 -4.67 6.50
CA TRP A 24 14.23 -4.13 5.22
C TRP A 24 14.63 -5.22 4.21
N LEU A 25 14.05 -6.41 4.31
CA LEU A 25 14.34 -7.50 3.38
C LEU A 25 13.97 -7.09 1.94
N PRO A 26 14.83 -7.36 0.94
CA PRO A 26 14.64 -6.91 -0.44
C PRO A 26 13.68 -7.81 -1.21
N LEU A 27 12.46 -8.03 -0.68
CA LEU A 27 11.48 -8.96 -1.25
C LEU A 27 11.02 -8.55 -2.65
N PHE A 28 10.88 -7.25 -2.90
CA PHE A 28 10.35 -6.74 -4.17
C PHE A 28 11.37 -6.77 -5.31
N THR A 29 12.58 -7.28 -5.08
CA THR A 29 13.52 -7.65 -6.15
C THR A 29 13.04 -8.88 -6.96
N ARG A 30 12.10 -9.65 -6.42
CA ARG A 30 11.51 -10.83 -7.06
C ARG A 30 10.20 -10.44 -7.75
N PRO A 31 10.11 -10.45 -9.10
CA PRO A 31 8.89 -10.04 -9.81
C PRO A 31 7.64 -10.81 -9.37
N ALA A 32 7.77 -12.10 -9.06
CA ALA A 32 6.67 -12.92 -8.56
C ALA A 32 6.04 -12.38 -7.26
N LEU A 33 6.83 -11.75 -6.38
CA LEU A 33 6.29 -11.13 -5.16
C LEU A 33 5.63 -9.78 -5.44
N VAL A 34 6.13 -9.04 -6.44
CA VAL A 34 5.49 -7.80 -6.92
C VAL A 34 4.15 -8.10 -7.58
N GLU A 35 4.03 -9.21 -8.32
CA GLU A 35 2.74 -9.63 -8.90
C GLU A 35 1.69 -9.93 -7.83
N ILE A 36 2.07 -10.56 -6.71
CA ILE A 36 1.15 -10.78 -5.58
C ILE A 36 0.64 -9.44 -5.02
N LEU A 37 1.52 -8.44 -4.87
CA LEU A 37 1.11 -7.09 -4.46
C LEU A 37 0.10 -6.49 -5.45
N PHE A 38 0.33 -6.64 -6.76
CA PHE A 38 -0.59 -6.15 -7.77
C PHE A 38 -1.93 -6.89 -7.77
N ASP A 39 -1.95 -8.20 -7.53
CA ASP A 39 -3.17 -8.98 -7.34
C ASP A 39 -3.98 -8.47 -6.14
N CYS A 40 -3.31 -8.19 -5.03
CA CYS A 40 -3.95 -7.59 -3.85
C CYS A 40 -4.57 -6.23 -4.19
N TRP A 41 -3.88 -5.35 -4.91
CA TRP A 41 -4.45 -4.05 -5.31
C TRP A 41 -5.61 -4.19 -6.30
N ARG A 42 -5.52 -5.09 -7.28
CA ARG A 42 -6.62 -5.38 -8.21
C ARG A 42 -7.86 -5.88 -7.48
N TYR A 43 -7.68 -6.79 -6.51
CA TYR A 43 -8.76 -7.26 -5.66
C TYR A 43 -9.40 -6.11 -4.86
N GLN A 44 -8.58 -5.26 -4.23
CA GLN A 44 -9.06 -4.11 -3.45
C GLN A 44 -9.78 -3.07 -4.32
N GLN A 45 -9.31 -2.85 -5.55
CA GLN A 45 -10.00 -1.99 -6.52
C GLN A 45 -11.40 -2.53 -6.85
N ALA A 46 -11.51 -3.84 -7.08
CA ALA A 46 -12.77 -4.48 -7.46
C ALA A 46 -13.78 -4.61 -6.30
N ASN A 47 -13.29 -4.80 -5.06
CA ASN A 47 -14.15 -5.19 -3.93
C ASN A 47 -14.22 -4.16 -2.80
N GLN A 48 -13.23 -3.27 -2.69
CA GLN A 48 -13.06 -2.35 -1.56
C GLN A 48 -12.93 -0.89 -1.99
N ASN A 49 -13.22 -0.59 -3.26
CA ASN A 49 -13.20 0.76 -3.82
C ASN A 49 -11.85 1.48 -3.62
N LEU A 50 -10.75 0.73 -3.68
CA LEU A 50 -9.41 1.31 -3.67
C LEU A 50 -9.20 2.12 -4.95
N LYS A 51 -8.78 3.37 -4.81
CA LYS A 51 -8.32 4.24 -5.90
C LYS A 51 -6.83 4.44 -5.73
N LEU A 52 -6.05 4.07 -6.74
CA LEU A 52 -4.61 4.31 -6.80
C LEU A 52 -4.33 5.47 -7.76
N TYR A 53 -3.69 6.53 -7.25
CA TYR A 53 -3.34 7.71 -8.03
C TYR A 53 -1.91 7.66 -8.56
N GLY A 54 -1.04 6.92 -7.87
CA GLY A 54 0.35 6.71 -8.26
C GLY A 54 1.05 5.81 -7.24
N TYR A 55 2.05 5.07 -7.69
CA TYR A 55 2.84 4.20 -6.84
C TYR A 55 4.26 4.04 -7.37
N VAL A 56 5.17 3.64 -6.48
CA VAL A 56 6.50 3.15 -6.82
C VAL A 56 6.81 1.97 -5.90
N VAL A 57 7.32 0.89 -6.49
CA VAL A 57 7.82 -0.28 -5.77
C VAL A 57 9.34 -0.25 -5.85
N LEU A 58 9.99 -0.16 -4.69
CA LEU A 58 11.43 -0.26 -4.53
C LEU A 58 11.77 -1.64 -3.96
N GLU A 59 13.04 -1.98 -3.83
CA GLU A 59 13.49 -3.34 -3.45
C GLU A 59 12.92 -3.87 -2.11
N ASN A 60 12.71 -2.99 -1.12
CA ASN A 60 12.33 -3.36 0.26
C ASN A 60 11.20 -2.47 0.84
N HIS A 61 10.65 -1.56 0.05
CA HIS A 61 9.55 -0.71 0.45
C HIS A 61 8.77 -0.22 -0.77
N LEU A 62 7.59 0.33 -0.52
CA LEU A 62 6.76 0.94 -1.55
C LEU A 62 6.15 2.23 -1.03
N HIS A 63 5.91 3.13 -1.98
CA HIS A 63 5.17 4.37 -1.75
C HIS A 63 4.00 4.42 -2.71
N TYR A 64 2.85 4.88 -2.24
CA TYR A 64 1.67 5.02 -3.08
C TYR A 64 0.73 6.10 -2.55
N VAL A 65 0.03 6.76 -3.47
CA VAL A 65 -1.05 7.69 -3.17
C VAL A 65 -2.36 6.97 -3.44
N ALA A 66 -3.17 6.77 -2.41
CA ALA A 66 -4.41 6.01 -2.51
C ALA A 66 -5.55 6.54 -1.65
N GLN A 67 -6.76 6.14 -2.03
CA GLN A 67 -7.99 6.41 -1.30
C GLN A 67 -8.84 5.13 -1.26
N ALA A 68 -9.43 4.81 -0.11
CA ALA A 68 -10.45 3.78 0.03
C ALA A 68 -11.35 4.11 1.24
N PRO A 69 -12.61 3.62 1.30
CA PRO A 69 -13.46 3.77 2.48
C PRO A 69 -12.83 3.21 3.76
N ASP A 70 -12.09 2.10 3.63
CA ASP A 70 -11.37 1.43 4.72
C ASP A 70 -9.89 1.28 4.33
N LEU A 71 -9.17 2.40 4.39
CA LEU A 71 -7.77 2.49 3.98
C LEU A 71 -6.77 2.15 5.11
N ALA A 72 -7.24 2.12 6.36
CA ALA A 72 -6.39 1.99 7.56
C ALA A 72 -6.01 0.54 7.89
#